data_AF-A0A966BUY2-F1
#
_entry.id   AF-A0A966BUY2-F1
#
_cell.length_a   1.000
_cell.length_b   1.000
_cell.length_c   1.000
_cell.angle_alpha   90.00
_cell.angle_beta   90.00
_cell.angle_gamma   90.00
#
_symmetry.space_group_name_H-M   'P 1'
#
loop_
_entity.id
_entity.type
_entity.pdbx_description
1 polymer ?
#
loop_
_entity_poly.entity_id
_entity_poly.type
_entity_poly.pdbx_seq_one_letter_code
_entity_poly.pdbx_strand_id
1 'polypeptide(L)' 'MDLLGHYNYYVVVILMMIGLYAVIARGNMVKKIMGLNLFQTAGFILFISAGKIIGGSTPIYREGVELYSNPLPHVL' A
#
# COMPACT_ATOMS: atom_id res chain seq x y z
N MET A 1 -10.86 8.37 18.81
CA MET A 1 -11.11 8.26 17.36
C MET A 1 -9.85 7.82 16.58
N ASP A 2 -8.68 7.72 17.21
CA ASP A 2 -7.38 7.45 16.54
C ASP A 2 -7.17 6.04 15.97
N LEU A 3 -7.86 5.01 16.50
CA LEU A 3 -7.58 3.63 16.05
C LEU A 3 -8.07 3.37 14.61
N LEU A 4 -9.20 3.96 14.23
CA LEU A 4 -9.75 3.84 12.88
C LEU A 4 -8.98 4.70 11.87
N GLY A 5 -8.42 5.83 12.31
CA GLY A 5 -7.63 6.73 11.45
C GLY A 5 -6.36 6.09 10.90
N HIS A 6 -5.78 5.13 11.63
CA HIS A 6 -4.56 4.43 11.23
C HIS A 6 -4.77 2.98 10.76
N TYR A 7 -6.02 2.58 10.53
CA TYR A 7 -6.37 1.21 10.13
C TYR A 7 -5.52 0.68 8.96
N ASN A 8 -5.38 1.46 7.89
CA ASN A 8 -4.58 1.06 6.73
C ASN A 8 -3.12 0.80 7.08
N TYR A 9 -2.53 1.59 7.98
CA TYR A 9 -1.13 1.40 8.41
C TYR A 9 -0.96 0.11 9.20
N TYR A 10 -1.90 -0.23 10.09
CA TYR A 10 -1.86 -1.49 10.83
C TYR A 10 -1.95 -2.71 9.90
N VAL A 11 -2.84 -2.66 8.91
CA VAL A 11 -2.99 -3.73 7.90
C VAL A 11 -1.70 -3.89 7.09
N VAL A 12 -1.09 -2.79 6.64
CA VAL A 12 0.20 -2.81 5.91
C VAL A 12 1.28 -3.49 6.74
N VAL A 13 1.45 -3.12 8.01
CA VAL A 13 2.49 -3.71 8.87
C VAL A 13 2.30 -5.21 9.01
N ILE A 14 1.06 -5.67 9.22
CA ILE A 14 0.75 -7.10 9.31
C ILE A 14 1.08 -7.83 8.00
N LEU A 15 0.68 -7.27 6.85
CA LEU A 15 0.96 -7.86 5.54
C LEU A 15 2.47 -7.91 5.24
N MET A 16 3.20 -6.86 5.57
CA MET A 16 4.67 -6.83 5.46
C MET A 16 5.31 -7.92 6.32
N MET A 17 4.88 -8.08 7.57
CA MET A 17 5.43 -9.11 8.46
C MET A 17 5.13 -10.53 7.97
N ILE A 18 3.94 -10.78 7.43
CA ILE A 18 3.58 -12.07 6.83
C ILE A 18 4.42 -12.35 5.58
N GLY A 19 4.58 -11.35 4.69
CA GLY A 19 5.41 -11.47 3.50
C GLY A 19 6.87 -11.76 3.83
N LEU A 20 7.44 -11.01 4.79
CA LEU A 20 8.81 -11.21 5.26
C LEU A 20 9.00 -12.60 5.90
N TYR A 21 8.07 -13.02 6.75
CA TYR A 21 8.10 -14.34 7.36
C TYR A 21 8.07 -15.46 6.30
N ALA A 22 7.22 -15.33 5.27
CA ALA A 22 7.12 -16.31 4.20
C ALA A 22 8.42 -16.44 3.38
N VAL A 23 9.16 -15.34 3.17
CA VAL A 23 10.45 -15.36 2.47
C VAL A 23 11.54 -16.08 3.28
N ILE A 24 11.56 -15.88 4.61
CA ILE A 24 12.58 -16.47 5.50
C ILE A 24 12.27 -17.94 5.79
N ALA A 25 11.03 -18.27 6.17
CA ALA A 25 10.67 -19.57 6.74
C ALA A 25 10.42 -20.68 5.71
N ARG A 26 10.19 -20.36 4.43
CA ARG A 26 9.84 -21.36 3.41
C ARG A 26 11.07 -21.85 2.65
N GLY A 27 11.27 -23.17 2.57
CA GLY A 27 12.35 -23.76 1.75
C GLY A 27 12.07 -23.75 0.24
N ASN A 28 10.80 -23.72 -0.17
CA ASN A 28 10.41 -23.74 -1.57
C ASN A 28 10.47 -22.32 -2.19
N MET A 29 11.19 -22.18 -3.31
CA MET A 29 11.40 -20.92 -4.01
C MET A 29 10.09 -20.27 -4.51
N VAL A 30 9.12 -21.04 -4.98
CA VAL A 30 7.82 -20.50 -5.43
C VAL A 30 7.09 -19.82 -4.26
N LYS A 31 7.12 -20.45 -3.06
CA LYS A 31 6.51 -19.87 -1.86
C LYS A 31 7.25 -18.61 -1.39
N LYS A 32 8.57 -18.54 -1.58
CA LYS A 32 9.34 -17.31 -1.31
C LYS A 32 8.96 -16.18 -2.27
N ILE A 33 8.81 -16.46 -3.57
CA ILE A 33 8.39 -15.46 -4.56
C ILE A 33 6.98 -14.95 -4.22
N MET A 34 6.05 -15.82 -3.83
CA MET A 34 4.73 -15.38 -3.36
C MET A 34 4.82 -14.51 -2.11
N GLY A 35 5.68 -14.87 -1.14
CA GLY A 35 5.93 -14.05 0.05
C GLY A 35 6.53 -12.68 -0.28
N LEU A 36 7.46 -12.63 -1.24
CA LEU A 36 8.07 -11.39 -1.71
C LEU A 36 7.04 -10.49 -2.42
N ASN A 37 6.18 -11.06 -3.27
CA ASN A 37 5.09 -10.33 -3.92
C ASN A 37 4.11 -9.76 -2.89
N LEU A 38 3.78 -10.52 -1.83
CA LEU A 38 2.94 -10.04 -0.75
C LEU A 38 3.59 -8.85 -0.01
N PHE A 39 4.89 -8.95 0.28
CA PHE A 39 5.65 -7.87 0.90
C PHE A 39 5.66 -6.60 0.04
N GLN A 40 5.90 -6.74 -1.27
CA GLN A 40 5.87 -5.63 -2.23
C GLN A 40 4.48 -4.98 -2.33
N THR A 41 3.42 -5.81 -2.40
CA THR A 41 2.03 -5.32 -2.46
C THR A 41 1.67 -4.53 -1.20
N ALA A 42 2.11 -4.96 -0.03
CA ALA A 42 1.93 -4.21 1.21
C ALA A 42 2.64 -2.84 1.16
N GLY A 43 3.83 -2.78 0.55
CA GLY A 43 4.55 -1.53 0.29
C GLY A 43 3.76 -0.57 -0.61
N PHE A 44 3.14 -1.06 -1.69
CA PHE A 44 2.28 -0.22 -2.53
C PHE A 44 1.10 0.37 -1.75
N ILE A 45 0.44 -0.44 -0.91
CA ILE A 45 -0.68 0.02 -0.08
C ILE A 45 -0.23 1.12 0.90
N LEU A 46 1.00 1.05 1.43
CA LEU A 46 1.57 2.08 2.29
C LEU A 46 1.67 3.42 1.56
N PHE A 47 2.29 3.43 0.38
CA PHE A 47 2.50 4.65 -0.40
C PHE A 47 1.19 5.24 -0.89
N ILE A 48 0.25 4.42 -1.35
CA ILE A 48 -1.09 4.87 -1.77
C ILE A 48 -1.84 5.48 -0.59
N SER A 49 -1.79 4.84 0.59
CA SER A 49 -2.46 5.35 1.79
C SER A 49 -1.87 6.68 2.24
N ALA A 50 -0.55 6.86 2.15
CA ALA A 50 0.12 8.13 2.46
C ALA A 50 -0.16 9.23 1.43
N GLY A 51 -0.39 8.87 0.15
CA GLY A 51 -0.70 9.82 -0.91
C GLY A 51 -2.16 10.23 -1.02
N LYS A 52 -3.06 9.54 -0.30
CA LYS A 52 -4.49 9.78 -0.43
C LYS A 52 -4.89 11.05 0.33
N ILE A 53 -5.51 11.98 -0.39
CA ILE A 53 -6.13 13.17 0.18
C ILE A 53 -7.63 12.92 0.31
N ILE A 54 -8.19 13.18 1.50
CA ILE A 54 -9.63 13.04 1.77
C ILE A 54 -10.39 14.05 0.90
N GLY A 55 -11.37 13.57 0.12
CA GLY A 55 -12.10 14.39 -0.85
C GLY A 55 -11.35 14.67 -2.15
N GLY A 56 -10.08 14.25 -2.28
CA GLY A 56 -9.31 14.40 -3.51
C GLY A 56 -9.72 13.39 -4.57
N SER A 57 -9.89 13.87 -5.80
CA SER A 57 -10.15 13.04 -6.98
C SER A 57 -8.89 12.29 -7.45
N THR A 58 -9.05 11.39 -8.42
CA THR A 58 -7.93 10.69 -9.08
C THR A 58 -7.05 11.70 -9.81
N PRO A 59 -5.70 11.59 -9.79
CA PRO A 59 -4.76 12.53 -10.40
C PRO A 59 -4.75 12.44 -11.94
N ILE A 60 -5.90 12.73 -12.55
CA ILE A 60 -6.12 12.79 -13.99
C ILE A 60 -6.84 14.11 -14.23
N TYR A 61 -6.24 15.00 -15.01
CA TYR A 61 -6.78 16.33 -15.26
C TYR A 61 -8.19 16.25 -15.86
N ARG A 62 -9.15 16.92 -15.23
CA ARG A 62 -10.54 17.07 -15.70
C ARG A 62 -11.06 18.46 -15.35
N GLU A 63 -11.89 19.02 -16.22
CA GLU A 63 -12.60 20.26 -15.93
C GLU A 63 -13.55 20.06 -14.73
N GLY A 64 -13.62 21.06 -13.84
CA GLY A 64 -14.48 21.05 -12.65
C GLY A 64 -13.93 20.30 -11.44
N VAL A 65 -12.67 19.84 -11.46
CA VAL A 65 -12.01 19.19 -10.31
C VAL A 65 -10.87 20.07 -9.80
N GLU A 66 -10.98 20.54 -8.56
CA GLU A 66 -9.99 21.43 -7.93
C GLU A 66 -9.00 20.69 -7.02
N LEU A 67 -9.40 19.54 -6.45
CA LEU A 67 -8.60 18.77 -5.50
C LEU A 67 -8.28 17.38 -6.06
N TYR A 68 -6.99 17.08 -6.15
CA TYR A 68 -6.47 15.80 -6.61
C TYR A 68 -5.70 15.09 -5.50
N SER A 69 -5.71 13.76 -5.52
CA SER A 69 -4.82 12.95 -4.69
C SER A 69 -3.37 13.10 -5.18
N ASN A 70 -2.38 12.83 -4.33
CA ASN A 70 -0.97 12.99 -4.71
C ASN A 70 -0.64 12.07 -5.91
N PRO A 71 -0.11 12.60 -7.03
CA PRO A 71 0.23 11.79 -8.19
C PRO A 71 1.48 10.92 -8.01
N LEU A 72 2.39 11.27 -7.09
CA LEU A 72 3.68 10.58 -6.94
C LEU A 72 3.53 9.08 -6.62
N PRO A 73 2.66 8.66 -5.70
CA PRO A 73 2.50 7.23 -5.40
C PRO A 73 1.90 6.40 -6.51
N HIS A 74 1.34 7.02 -7.56
CA HIS A 74 0.81 6.27 -8.72
C HIS A 74 1.89 5.84 -9.71
N VAL A 75 3.09 6.41 -9.62
CA VAL A 75 4.23 6.07 -10.51
C VAL A 75 5.11 4.96 -9.92
N LEU A 76 5.03 4.76 -8.60
CA LEU A 76 5.77 3.74 -7.84
C LEU A 76 5.12 2.36 -7.98
#